data_AF-Q2C2E9-F1
#
_entry.id   AF-Q2C2E9-F1
#
_cell.length_a   1.000
_cell.length_b   1.000
_cell.length_c   1.000
_cell.angle_alpha   90.00
_cell.angle_beta   90.00
_cell.angle_gamma   90.00
#
_symmetry.space_group_name_H-M   'P 1'
#
loop_
_entity.id
_entity.type
_entity.pdbx_description
1 polymer ?
#
loop_
_entity_poly.entity_id
_entity_poly.type
_entity_poly.pdbx_seq_one_letter_code
_entity_poly.pdbx_strand_id
1 'polypeptide(L)'
;MKKLFSLSAIALLTGLSTAASATSLDVHGEIKINGKTVIDDKGNLIQDQSDLINIDDYANATPNRVVTFSAPVNEDGTVSTYKFFYDETGREYKEESFIDDKLVWSIKWEERTTTPLAHKRTILSDWGGEAPITTTYQDEFTTSSAYPLARIGVNMTRADIYTSKVIATNHPDIEINSITNNSDYQKLTVIDKTSFKMGDTTVEDCIIVTMSASWTQEDQFRTFCKDYGLVQFGNYTAQAAE
;
A
#
# COMPACT_ATOMS: atom_id res chain seq x y z
N MET A 1 20.69 -44.05 9.97
CA MET A 1 20.56 -43.57 11.36
C MET A 1 19.43 -42.55 11.43
N LYS A 2 18.28 -42.92 12.00
CA LYS A 2 17.15 -42.01 12.26
C LYS A 2 17.13 -41.74 13.77
N LYS A 3 17.33 -40.49 14.19
CA LYS A 3 17.12 -40.07 15.59
C LYS A 3 15.67 -39.63 15.72
N LEU A 4 14.87 -40.44 16.40
CA LEU A 4 13.54 -40.08 16.91
C LEU A 4 13.75 -39.35 18.24
N PHE A 5 13.27 -38.11 18.32
CA PHE A 5 13.14 -37.40 19.60
C PHE A 5 11.91 -37.96 20.34
N SER A 6 12.13 -38.47 21.54
CA SER A 6 11.10 -38.94 22.46
C SER A 6 10.35 -37.72 23.03
N LEU A 7 9.07 -37.55 22.66
CA LEU A 7 8.12 -36.78 23.45
C LEU A 7 7.68 -37.64 24.63
N SER A 8 8.24 -37.39 25.80
CA SER A 8 7.69 -37.88 27.06
C SER A 8 6.62 -36.91 27.53
N ALA A 9 5.37 -37.16 27.13
CA ALA A 9 4.19 -36.53 27.70
C ALA A 9 4.00 -37.06 29.13
N ILE A 10 4.32 -36.25 30.14
CA ILE A 10 3.93 -36.53 31.51
C ILE A 10 2.44 -36.18 31.63
N ALA A 11 1.62 -37.23 31.56
CA ALA A 11 0.24 -37.18 32.00
C ALA A 11 0.20 -37.06 33.53
N LEU A 12 -0.26 -35.92 34.03
CA LEU A 12 -0.71 -35.76 35.42
C LEU A 12 -2.24 -35.75 35.40
N LEU A 13 -2.81 -36.95 35.43
CA LEU A 13 -4.21 -37.18 35.79
C LEU A 13 -4.30 -37.25 37.32
N THR A 14 -4.85 -36.22 37.93
CA THR A 14 -5.55 -36.32 39.22
C THR A 14 -6.87 -35.59 39.09
N GLY A 15 -7.94 -36.36 38.91
CA GLY A 15 -9.31 -35.86 39.02
C GLY A 15 -9.71 -35.68 40.48
N LEU A 16 -10.47 -34.61 40.76
CA LEU A 16 -11.67 -34.55 41.61
C LEU A 16 -11.98 -33.07 41.86
N SER A 17 -12.99 -32.58 41.14
CA SER A 17 -13.89 -31.47 41.50
C SER A 17 -13.43 -30.53 42.62
N THR A 18 -12.81 -29.43 42.21
CA THR A 18 -12.83 -28.16 42.93
C THR A 18 -13.16 -27.06 41.93
N ALA A 19 -13.91 -26.06 42.38
CA ALA A 19 -14.23 -24.86 41.62
C ALA A 19 -13.01 -24.39 40.82
N ALA A 20 -13.22 -23.98 39.57
CA ALA A 20 -12.22 -23.25 38.82
C ALA A 20 -12.00 -21.90 39.52
N SER A 21 -11.25 -21.92 40.61
CA SER A 21 -10.56 -20.77 41.16
C SER A 21 -9.66 -20.32 40.02
N ALA A 22 -10.03 -19.21 39.37
CA ALA A 22 -9.12 -18.50 38.48
C ALA A 22 -7.82 -18.31 39.28
N THR A 23 -6.83 -19.13 38.96
CA THR A 23 -5.56 -19.14 39.68
C THR A 23 -4.81 -17.95 39.13
N SER A 24 -4.83 -16.84 39.86
CA SER A 24 -4.09 -15.64 39.48
C SER A 24 -2.61 -15.92 39.64
N LEU A 25 -1.87 -15.83 38.55
CA LEU A 25 -0.42 -15.72 38.60
C LEU A 25 -0.10 -14.23 38.78
N ASP A 26 0.32 -13.84 39.98
CA ASP A 26 0.82 -12.51 40.27
C ASP A 26 2.34 -12.51 40.07
N VAL A 27 2.83 -11.73 39.10
CA VAL A 27 4.25 -11.66 38.74
C VAL A 27 4.77 -10.27 39.03
N HIS A 28 5.71 -10.16 39.96
CA HIS A 28 6.49 -8.95 40.18
C HIS A 28 7.68 -8.93 39.20
N GLY A 29 7.48 -8.34 38.02
CA GLY A 29 8.50 -8.22 36.98
C GLY A 29 7.98 -8.65 35.61
N GLU A 30 8.89 -9.02 34.73
CA GLU A 30 8.57 -9.42 33.35
C GLU A 30 8.34 -10.93 33.22
N ILE A 31 7.39 -11.32 32.35
CA ILE A 31 7.21 -12.71 31.95
C ILE A 31 7.96 -12.91 30.64
N LYS A 32 8.87 -13.88 30.60
CA LYS A 32 9.59 -14.26 29.38
C LYS A 32 9.23 -15.67 28.91
N ILE A 33 9.03 -15.83 27.62
CA ILE A 33 8.92 -17.14 26.95
C ILE A 33 10.09 -17.26 25.98
N ASN A 34 10.91 -18.30 26.11
CA ASN A 34 12.13 -18.51 25.31
C ASN A 34 13.08 -17.29 25.33
N GLY A 35 13.18 -16.60 26.48
CA GLY A 35 14.03 -15.43 26.64
C GLY A 35 13.47 -14.12 26.07
N LYS A 36 12.33 -14.14 25.37
CA LYS A 36 11.61 -12.94 24.91
C LYS A 36 10.57 -12.52 25.96
N THR A 37 10.57 -11.25 26.33
CA THR A 37 9.54 -10.67 27.20
C THR A 37 8.20 -10.65 26.48
N VAL A 38 7.19 -11.29 27.07
CA VAL A 38 5.81 -11.36 26.57
C VAL A 38 4.85 -10.53 27.42
N ILE A 39 5.18 -10.29 28.69
CA ILE A 39 4.51 -9.31 29.55
C ILE A 39 5.58 -8.48 30.23
N ASP A 40 5.51 -7.16 30.11
CA ASP A 40 6.48 -6.25 30.74
C ASP A 40 6.27 -6.12 32.25
N ASP A 41 7.16 -5.38 32.91
CA ASP A 41 7.12 -5.09 34.35
C ASP A 41 5.91 -4.25 34.79
N LYS A 42 5.11 -3.75 33.85
CA LYS A 42 3.87 -3.00 34.07
C LYS A 42 2.63 -3.84 33.79
N GLY A 43 2.79 -5.11 33.42
CA GLY A 43 1.68 -6.02 33.12
C GLY A 43 1.12 -5.87 31.70
N ASN A 44 1.80 -5.15 30.80
CA ASN A 44 1.37 -5.02 29.41
C ASN A 44 1.84 -6.22 28.60
N LEU A 45 0.93 -6.78 27.79
CA LEU A 45 1.30 -7.77 26.79
C LEU A 45 2.22 -7.14 25.73
N ILE A 46 3.44 -7.65 25.63
CA ILE A 46 4.38 -7.31 24.55
C ILE A 46 4.06 -8.22 23.36
N GLN A 47 3.42 -7.65 22.34
CA GLN A 47 3.20 -8.35 21.08
C GLN A 47 4.50 -8.35 20.26
N ASP A 48 4.93 -9.53 19.82
CA ASP A 48 6.01 -9.65 18.86
C ASP A 48 5.54 -9.11 17.50
N GLN A 49 6.06 -7.94 17.13
CA GLN A 49 5.72 -7.27 15.86
C GLN A 49 6.76 -7.55 14.76
N SER A 50 7.72 -8.45 14.98
CA SER A 50 8.79 -8.70 14.01
C SER A 50 8.29 -9.22 12.64
N ASP A 51 7.12 -9.86 12.62
CA ASP A 51 6.47 -10.35 11.41
C ASP A 51 5.47 -9.35 10.79
N LEU A 52 5.30 -8.17 11.41
CA LEU A 52 4.39 -7.14 10.95
C LEU A 52 5.08 -6.20 9.94
N ILE A 53 4.34 -5.79 8.93
CA ILE A 53 4.82 -4.98 7.80
C ILE A 53 4.04 -3.68 7.77
N ASN A 54 4.72 -2.54 7.91
CA ASN A 54 4.11 -1.24 7.66
C ASN A 54 4.07 -0.98 6.15
N ILE A 55 2.89 -0.92 5.53
CA ILE A 55 2.77 -0.72 4.08
C ILE A 55 3.32 0.63 3.63
N ASP A 56 3.23 1.66 4.48
CA ASP A 56 3.71 2.99 4.15
C ASP A 56 5.25 3.04 3.99
N ASP A 57 5.99 2.12 4.61
CA ASP A 57 7.44 1.98 4.44
C ASP A 57 7.82 1.51 3.02
N TYR A 58 6.88 0.86 2.31
CA TYR A 58 7.09 0.30 0.96
C TYR A 58 6.39 1.12 -0.12
N ALA A 59 5.29 1.82 0.21
CA ALA A 59 4.56 2.65 -0.73
C ALA A 59 5.28 3.98 -1.02
N ASN A 60 5.99 4.52 -0.03
CA ASN A 60 6.83 5.71 -0.21
C ASN A 60 8.18 5.35 -0.84
N ALA A 61 8.77 6.30 -1.55
CA ALA A 61 10.08 6.19 -2.15
C ALA A 61 11.07 7.17 -1.51
N THR A 62 12.33 7.11 -1.94
CA THR A 62 13.31 8.16 -1.62
C THR A 62 12.79 9.52 -2.13
N PRO A 63 13.03 10.62 -1.39
CA PRO A 63 12.62 11.97 -1.79
C PRO A 63 12.98 12.35 -3.23
N ASN A 64 12.07 13.05 -3.91
CA ASN A 64 12.23 13.59 -5.27
C ASN A 64 12.45 12.55 -6.37
N ARG A 65 12.18 11.27 -6.10
CA ARG A 65 12.39 10.20 -7.07
C ARG A 65 11.37 10.24 -8.21
N VAL A 66 11.82 9.85 -9.40
CA VAL A 66 10.95 9.51 -10.54
C VAL A 66 11.19 8.07 -10.95
N VAL A 67 10.15 7.25 -10.90
CA VAL A 67 10.22 5.85 -11.34
C VAL A 67 9.50 5.71 -12.68
N THR A 68 10.23 5.20 -13.69
CA THR A 68 9.69 4.97 -15.04
C THR A 68 9.43 3.49 -15.24
N PHE A 69 8.22 3.17 -15.71
CA PHE A 69 7.77 1.81 -15.98
C PHE A 69 7.44 1.64 -17.45
N SER A 70 7.72 0.46 -17.97
CA SER A 70 7.34 0.08 -19.33
C SER A 70 6.63 -1.26 -19.32
N ALA A 71 5.56 -1.35 -20.10
CA ALA A 71 4.98 -2.63 -20.48
C ALA A 71 5.79 -3.26 -21.62
N PRO A 72 5.67 -4.59 -21.85
CA PRO A 72 6.07 -5.20 -23.11
C PRO A 72 5.43 -4.47 -24.29
N VAL A 73 6.16 -4.41 -25.41
CA VAL A 73 5.65 -3.85 -26.66
C VAL A 73 4.41 -4.63 -27.10
N ASN A 74 3.33 -3.93 -27.42
CA ASN A 74 2.10 -4.55 -27.91
C ASN A 74 2.29 -5.15 -29.31
N GLU A 75 1.36 -6.01 -29.75
CA GLU A 75 1.42 -6.64 -31.08
C GLU A 75 1.44 -5.64 -32.24
N ASP A 76 0.85 -4.46 -32.05
CA ASP A 76 0.82 -3.35 -33.01
C ASP A 76 2.10 -2.47 -32.98
N GLY A 77 3.06 -2.81 -32.12
CA GLY A 77 4.31 -2.07 -31.94
C GLY A 77 4.22 -0.90 -30.96
N THR A 78 3.05 -0.63 -30.38
CA THR A 78 2.88 0.48 -29.43
C THR A 78 3.54 0.18 -28.09
N VAL A 79 4.10 1.22 -27.48
CA VAL A 79 4.73 1.14 -26.15
C VAL A 79 3.94 2.01 -25.17
N SER A 80 3.42 1.38 -24.12
CA SER A 80 2.83 2.08 -22.98
C SER A 80 3.85 2.24 -21.87
N THR A 81 4.04 3.47 -21.39
CA THR A 81 4.91 3.76 -20.25
C THR A 81 4.17 4.55 -19.18
N TYR A 82 4.62 4.38 -17.94
CA TYR A 82 4.16 5.18 -16.80
C TYR A 82 5.33 5.86 -16.12
N LYS A 83 5.09 7.04 -15.56
CA LYS A 83 6.02 7.72 -14.66
C LYS A 83 5.32 8.06 -13.35
N PHE A 84 5.92 7.66 -12.24
CA PHE A 84 5.47 7.97 -10.89
C PHE A 84 6.48 8.92 -10.26
N PHE A 85 6.00 10.05 -9.74
CA PHE A 85 6.83 11.11 -9.16
C PHE A 85 6.56 11.23 -7.67
N TYR A 86 7.65 11.27 -6.90
CA TYR A 86 7.65 11.35 -5.45
C TYR A 86 8.16 12.72 -5.00
N ASP A 87 7.53 13.28 -3.97
CA ASP A 87 7.86 14.61 -3.46
C ASP A 87 9.08 14.57 -2.51
N GLU A 88 9.42 15.70 -1.90
CA GLU A 88 10.52 15.81 -0.93
C GLU A 88 10.36 14.95 0.34
N THR A 89 9.14 14.45 0.59
CA THR A 89 8.85 13.53 1.69
C THR A 89 8.84 12.07 1.27
N GLY A 90 9.04 11.79 -0.03
CA GLY A 90 8.99 10.45 -0.59
C GLY A 90 7.56 9.98 -0.91
N ARG A 91 6.57 10.87 -0.86
CA ARG A 91 5.18 10.54 -1.15
C ARG A 91 4.85 10.81 -2.61
N GLU A 92 4.12 9.90 -3.24
CA GLU A 92 3.68 10.09 -4.62
C GLU A 92 2.77 11.33 -4.76
N TYR A 93 3.10 12.21 -5.70
CA TYR A 93 2.34 13.45 -5.96
C TYR A 93 1.94 13.61 -7.43
N LYS A 94 2.46 12.77 -8.34
CA LYS A 94 2.08 12.79 -9.74
C LYS A 94 2.25 11.43 -10.38
N GLU A 95 1.33 11.08 -11.26
CA GLU A 95 1.41 9.94 -12.17
C GLU A 95 1.16 10.42 -13.61
N GLU A 96 1.90 9.88 -14.56
CA GLU A 96 1.76 10.13 -15.99
C GLU A 96 1.73 8.80 -16.75
N SER A 97 0.87 8.71 -17.75
CA SER A 97 0.79 7.60 -18.69
C SER A 97 1.05 8.10 -20.10
N PHE A 98 1.88 7.37 -20.83
CA PHE A 98 2.27 7.69 -22.19
C PHE A 98 2.00 6.51 -23.12
N ILE A 99 1.65 6.83 -24.35
CA ILE A 99 1.62 5.90 -25.49
C ILE A 99 2.54 6.49 -26.56
N ASP A 100 3.57 5.75 -26.96
CA ASP A 100 4.58 6.17 -27.95
C ASP A 100 5.13 7.58 -27.65
N ASP A 101 5.58 7.78 -26.41
CA ASP A 101 6.10 9.03 -25.85
C ASP A 101 5.12 10.23 -25.84
N LYS A 102 3.86 10.04 -26.25
CA LYS A 102 2.80 11.03 -26.10
C LYS A 102 2.11 10.86 -24.75
N LEU A 103 2.05 11.93 -23.95
CA LEU A 103 1.27 11.95 -22.71
C LEU A 103 -0.22 11.81 -23.03
N VAL A 104 -0.84 10.73 -22.55
CA VAL A 104 -2.27 10.46 -22.76
C VAL A 104 -3.11 10.59 -21.49
N TRP A 105 -2.47 10.54 -20.33
CA TRP A 105 -3.14 10.75 -19.07
C TRP A 105 -2.18 11.23 -17.99
N SER A 106 -2.62 12.12 -17.11
CA SER A 106 -1.86 12.48 -15.92
C SER A 106 -2.80 12.80 -14.77
N ILE A 107 -2.36 12.49 -13.57
CA ILE A 107 -2.95 12.96 -12.33
C ILE A 107 -1.86 13.63 -11.49
N LYS A 108 -2.19 14.77 -10.89
CA LYS A 108 -1.29 15.49 -9.98
C LYS A 108 -2.05 15.85 -8.72
N TRP A 109 -1.46 15.58 -7.57
CA TRP A 109 -1.97 15.99 -6.27
C TRP A 109 -1.12 17.12 -5.70
N GLU A 110 -1.78 18.15 -5.20
CA GLU A 110 -1.18 19.38 -4.68
C GLU A 110 -1.93 19.85 -3.43
N GLU A 111 -1.38 20.84 -2.73
CA GLU A 111 -2.07 21.56 -1.65
C GLU A 111 -2.66 20.61 -0.59
N ARG A 112 -1.88 19.58 -0.20
CA ARG A 112 -2.28 18.54 0.75
C ARG A 112 -2.28 19.09 2.18
N THR A 113 -3.40 18.96 2.88
CA THR A 113 -3.55 19.33 4.30
C THR A 113 -3.83 18.10 5.15
N THR A 114 -3.55 18.14 6.45
CA THR A 114 -3.80 17.03 7.39
C THR A 114 -5.05 17.24 8.26
N THR A 115 -5.43 18.49 8.54
CA THR A 115 -6.59 18.83 9.37
C THR A 115 -7.25 20.14 8.89
N PRO A 116 -8.40 20.10 8.18
CA PRO A 116 -9.04 18.90 7.63
C PRO A 116 -8.12 18.22 6.60
N LEU A 117 -8.26 16.91 6.42
CA LEU A 117 -7.56 16.21 5.36
C LEU A 117 -8.19 16.59 4.03
N ALA A 118 -7.43 17.27 3.18
CA ALA A 118 -7.88 17.73 1.88
C ALA A 118 -6.70 17.74 0.90
N HIS A 119 -7.00 17.70 -0.39
CA HIS A 119 -6.02 17.98 -1.42
C HIS A 119 -6.66 18.57 -2.66
N LYS A 120 -5.85 19.23 -3.47
CA LYS A 120 -6.20 19.59 -4.83
C LYS A 120 -5.68 18.52 -5.77
N ARG A 121 -6.50 18.09 -6.71
CA ARG A 121 -6.14 17.11 -7.73
C ARG A 121 -6.41 17.65 -9.12
N THR A 122 -5.44 17.57 -10.02
CA THR A 122 -5.62 17.90 -11.44
C THR A 122 -5.47 16.64 -12.27
N ILE A 123 -6.45 16.35 -13.13
CA ILE A 123 -6.44 15.22 -14.07
C ILE A 123 -6.40 15.77 -15.49
N LEU A 124 -5.51 15.23 -16.30
CA LEU A 124 -5.45 15.40 -17.75
C LEU A 124 -5.78 14.07 -18.44
N SER A 125 -6.60 14.12 -19.49
CA SER A 125 -6.91 12.99 -20.37
C SER A 125 -6.82 13.41 -21.84
N ASP A 126 -6.00 12.73 -22.62
CA ASP A 126 -5.78 12.89 -24.07
C ASP A 126 -5.60 11.53 -24.74
N TRP A 127 -6.69 10.77 -24.85
CA TRP A 127 -6.70 9.44 -25.49
C TRP A 127 -6.85 9.50 -27.02
N GLY A 128 -6.72 10.69 -27.62
CA GLY A 128 -6.96 10.93 -29.05
C GLY A 128 -8.45 11.04 -29.40
N GLY A 129 -8.74 11.62 -30.56
CA GLY A 129 -10.10 11.82 -31.08
C GLY A 129 -10.75 13.16 -30.72
N GLU A 130 -10.39 13.75 -29.58
CA GLU A 130 -10.88 15.06 -29.12
C GLU A 130 -9.75 15.93 -28.56
N ALA A 131 -10.07 17.19 -28.21
CA ALA A 131 -9.12 18.05 -27.52
C ALA A 131 -8.84 17.52 -26.10
N PRO A 132 -7.59 17.62 -25.59
CA PRO A 132 -7.26 17.20 -24.23
C PRO A 132 -8.19 17.82 -23.18
N ILE A 133 -8.73 16.99 -22.29
CA ILE A 133 -9.54 17.44 -21.16
C ILE A 133 -8.63 17.59 -19.94
N THR A 134 -8.78 18.69 -19.24
CA THR A 134 -8.15 18.94 -17.94
C THR A 134 -9.22 19.36 -16.94
N THR A 135 -9.30 18.66 -15.82
CA THR A 135 -10.21 18.99 -14.71
C THR A 135 -9.45 19.04 -13.40
N THR A 136 -9.66 20.09 -12.63
CA THR A 136 -9.11 20.31 -11.29
C THR A 136 -10.23 20.19 -10.26
N TYR A 137 -9.97 19.38 -9.23
CA TYR A 137 -10.86 19.10 -8.11
C TYR A 137 -10.23 19.59 -6.81
N GLN A 138 -11.08 20.03 -5.89
CA GLN A 138 -10.78 20.10 -4.47
C GLN A 138 -11.44 18.90 -3.80
N ASP A 139 -10.63 18.02 -3.23
CA ASP A 139 -11.09 16.84 -2.50
C ASP A 139 -11.01 17.11 -1.00
N GLU A 140 -12.11 16.86 -0.28
CA GLU A 140 -12.20 16.98 1.18
C GLU A 140 -12.62 15.65 1.80
N PHE A 141 -11.78 15.11 2.67
CA PHE A 141 -11.95 13.77 3.21
C PHE A 141 -12.73 13.81 4.51
N THR A 142 -13.85 13.09 4.54
CA THR A 142 -14.61 12.80 5.77
C THR A 142 -14.02 11.61 6.51
N THR A 143 -13.42 10.67 5.77
CA THR A 143 -12.68 9.53 6.31
C THR A 143 -11.51 9.21 5.39
N SER A 144 -10.35 8.95 5.97
CA SER A 144 -9.20 8.36 5.27
C SER A 144 -8.45 7.50 6.26
N SER A 145 -8.29 6.22 5.94
CA SER A 145 -7.52 5.30 6.76
C SER A 145 -6.26 4.84 6.04
N ALA A 146 -5.17 4.73 6.79
CA ALA A 146 -4.00 3.98 6.35
C ALA A 146 -4.30 2.47 6.42
N TYR A 147 -3.47 1.66 5.75
CA TYR A 147 -3.50 0.23 6.02
C TYR A 147 -3.03 -0.04 7.46
N PRO A 148 -3.65 -0.99 8.18
CA PRO A 148 -3.07 -1.46 9.43
C PRO A 148 -1.72 -2.15 9.16
N LEU A 149 -0.98 -2.45 10.23
CA LEU A 149 0.21 -3.29 10.13
C LEU A 149 -0.15 -4.64 9.51
N ALA A 150 0.50 -4.98 8.41
CA ALA A 150 0.19 -6.15 7.61
C ALA A 150 0.88 -7.40 8.14
N ARG A 151 0.28 -8.55 7.84
CA ARG A 151 0.92 -9.86 7.96
C ARG A 151 0.77 -10.59 6.63
N ILE A 152 1.79 -11.35 6.25
CA ILE A 152 1.74 -12.19 5.04
C ILE A 152 0.49 -13.09 5.08
N GLY A 153 -0.26 -13.11 3.98
CA GLY A 153 -1.47 -13.90 3.80
C GLY A 153 -2.73 -13.34 4.47
N VAL A 154 -2.68 -12.17 5.13
CA VAL A 154 -3.83 -11.54 5.78
C VAL A 154 -4.32 -10.36 4.95
N ASN A 155 -5.60 -10.40 4.56
CA ASN A 155 -6.24 -9.30 3.85
C ASN A 155 -6.43 -8.10 4.77
N MET A 156 -6.08 -6.93 4.26
CA MET A 156 -6.31 -5.65 4.89
C MET A 156 -7.22 -4.78 4.02
N THR A 157 -7.82 -3.77 4.62
CA THR A 157 -8.66 -2.82 3.90
C THR A 157 -8.40 -1.42 4.41
N ARG A 158 -8.39 -0.46 3.48
CA ARG A 158 -8.49 0.96 3.76
C ARG A 158 -9.69 1.55 3.03
N ALA A 159 -10.14 2.70 3.50
CA ALA A 159 -11.24 3.43 2.89
C ALA A 159 -10.94 4.92 2.91
N ASP A 160 -11.19 5.56 1.78
CA ASP A 160 -11.22 7.00 1.63
C ASP A 160 -12.65 7.41 1.25
N ILE A 161 -13.28 8.25 2.06
CA ILE A 161 -14.64 8.78 1.82
C ILE A 161 -14.50 10.29 1.76
N TYR A 162 -14.83 10.88 0.62
CA TYR A 162 -14.55 12.29 0.36
C TYR A 162 -15.55 12.91 -0.61
N THR A 163 -15.62 14.23 -0.59
CA THR A 163 -16.32 15.02 -1.61
C THR A 163 -15.30 15.57 -2.59
N SER A 164 -15.64 15.59 -3.87
CA SER A 164 -14.86 16.25 -4.92
C SER A 164 -15.64 17.42 -5.48
N LYS A 165 -15.11 18.63 -5.29
CA LYS A 165 -15.67 19.85 -5.89
C LYS A 165 -14.86 20.23 -7.13
N VAL A 166 -15.52 20.41 -8.27
CA VAL A 166 -14.84 20.91 -9.49
C VAL A 166 -14.46 22.38 -9.31
N ILE A 167 -13.17 22.70 -9.40
CA ILE A 167 -12.63 24.06 -9.28
C ILE A 167 -12.35 24.67 -10.65
N ALA A 168 -11.89 23.86 -11.60
CA ALA A 168 -11.67 24.27 -12.99
C ALA A 168 -11.84 23.09 -13.93
N THR A 169 -12.35 23.33 -15.14
CA THR A 169 -12.41 22.32 -16.20
C THR A 169 -12.50 23.00 -17.56
N ASN A 170 -11.98 22.35 -18.60
CA ASN A 170 -12.25 22.71 -19.99
C ASN A 170 -13.25 21.75 -20.67
N HIS A 171 -13.81 20.79 -19.94
CA HIS A 171 -14.84 19.89 -20.46
C HIS A 171 -16.18 20.62 -20.57
N PRO A 172 -16.84 20.63 -21.74
CA PRO A 172 -18.06 21.43 -21.96
C PRO A 172 -19.23 21.00 -21.05
N ASP A 173 -19.32 19.72 -20.73
CA ASP A 173 -20.43 19.17 -19.95
C ASP A 173 -20.20 19.10 -18.43
N ILE A 174 -19.05 19.55 -17.92
CA ILE A 174 -18.76 19.51 -16.47
C ILE A 174 -18.97 20.91 -15.88
N GLU A 175 -19.88 21.02 -14.90
CA GLU A 175 -20.16 22.28 -14.22
C GLU A 175 -19.13 22.59 -13.12
N ILE A 176 -18.56 23.81 -13.15
CA ILE A 176 -17.70 24.30 -12.07
C ILE A 176 -18.52 24.47 -10.79
N ASN A 177 -17.94 24.09 -9.65
CA ASN A 177 -18.58 23.98 -8.34
C ASN A 177 -19.54 22.79 -8.16
N SER A 178 -19.72 21.93 -9.17
CA SER A 178 -20.40 20.65 -8.96
C SER A 178 -19.65 19.81 -7.92
N ILE A 179 -20.41 19.09 -7.09
CA ILE A 179 -19.89 18.27 -6.01
C ILE A 179 -20.29 16.82 -6.26
N THR A 180 -19.31 15.92 -6.21
CA THR A 180 -19.51 14.47 -6.25
C THR A 180 -19.12 13.86 -4.92
N ASN A 181 -19.87 12.87 -4.44
CA ASN A 181 -19.50 12.06 -3.28
C ASN A 181 -18.79 10.81 -3.76
N ASN A 182 -17.60 10.56 -3.24
CA ASN A 182 -16.75 9.44 -3.64
C ASN A 182 -16.46 8.53 -2.44
N SER A 183 -16.36 7.25 -2.73
CA SER A 183 -15.96 6.23 -1.79
C SER A 183 -14.96 5.28 -2.44
N ASP A 184 -13.75 5.31 -1.92
CA ASP A 184 -12.60 4.62 -2.45
C ASP A 184 -12.20 3.51 -1.47
N TYR A 185 -12.54 2.26 -1.82
CA TYR A 185 -12.24 1.09 -1.00
C TYR A 185 -11.09 0.32 -1.62
N GLN A 186 -10.06 0.06 -0.85
CA GLN A 186 -8.92 -0.73 -1.31
C GLN A 186 -8.65 -1.91 -0.39
N LYS A 187 -8.40 -3.07 -0.97
CA LYS A 187 -7.96 -4.29 -0.31
C LYS A 187 -6.53 -4.58 -0.70
N LEU A 188 -5.72 -4.98 0.27
CA LEU A 188 -4.33 -5.36 0.04
C LEU A 188 -4.00 -6.61 0.85
N THR A 189 -3.27 -7.54 0.24
CA THR A 189 -2.73 -8.72 0.92
C THR A 189 -1.26 -8.85 0.57
N VAL A 190 -0.38 -8.87 1.57
CA VAL A 190 1.03 -9.20 1.33
C VAL A 190 1.12 -10.70 1.08
N ILE A 191 1.66 -11.08 -0.06
CA ILE A 191 1.79 -12.47 -0.50
C ILE A 191 3.15 -13.03 -0.12
N ASP A 192 4.21 -12.25 -0.34
CA ASP A 192 5.58 -12.68 -0.07
C ASP A 192 6.53 -11.50 0.11
N LYS A 193 7.72 -11.77 0.66
CA LYS A 193 8.88 -10.87 0.66
C LYS A 193 9.88 -11.33 -0.39
N THR A 194 10.49 -10.41 -1.11
CA THR A 194 11.40 -10.71 -2.21
C THR A 194 12.45 -9.61 -2.40
N SER A 195 13.28 -9.76 -3.42
CA SER A 195 14.05 -8.70 -4.05
C SER A 195 13.59 -8.51 -5.49
N PHE A 196 13.90 -7.36 -6.09
CA PHE A 196 13.52 -7.02 -7.45
C PHE A 196 14.75 -6.66 -8.27
N LYS A 197 14.88 -7.25 -9.47
CA LYS A 197 15.99 -6.95 -10.38
C LYS A 197 15.57 -5.89 -11.39
N MET A 198 16.23 -4.74 -11.36
CA MET A 198 16.05 -3.61 -12.27
C MET A 198 17.34 -3.38 -13.05
N GLY A 199 17.40 -3.88 -14.29
CA GLY A 199 18.64 -3.89 -15.07
C GLY A 199 19.74 -4.70 -14.36
N ASP A 200 20.86 -4.05 -14.08
CA ASP A 200 22.00 -4.63 -13.35
C ASP A 200 21.91 -4.44 -11.83
N THR A 201 20.91 -3.71 -11.35
CA THR A 201 20.71 -3.43 -9.92
C THR A 201 19.69 -4.39 -9.32
N THR A 202 20.00 -4.94 -8.14
CA THR A 202 19.01 -5.64 -7.30
C THR A 202 18.56 -4.71 -6.19
N VAL A 203 17.26 -4.49 -6.12
CA VAL A 203 16.59 -3.78 -5.03
C VAL A 203 16.16 -4.81 -4.00
N GLU A 204 16.70 -4.71 -2.79
CA GLU A 204 16.40 -5.60 -1.67
C GLU A 204 15.17 -5.08 -0.89
N ASP A 205 14.62 -5.94 -0.01
CA ASP A 205 13.48 -5.64 0.86
C ASP A 205 12.24 -5.14 0.08
N CYS A 206 11.67 -6.06 -0.69
CA CYS A 206 10.44 -5.86 -1.44
C CYS A 206 9.33 -6.76 -0.91
N ILE A 207 8.09 -6.33 -1.14
CA ILE A 207 6.87 -7.10 -0.89
C ILE A 207 6.10 -7.28 -2.19
N ILE A 208 5.59 -8.49 -2.41
CA ILE A 208 4.60 -8.77 -3.45
C ILE A 208 3.23 -8.70 -2.78
N VAL A 209 2.32 -7.95 -3.37
CA VAL A 209 0.96 -7.81 -2.85
C VAL A 209 -0.06 -8.13 -3.93
N THR A 210 -1.20 -8.68 -3.53
CA THR A 210 -2.44 -8.54 -4.31
C THR A 210 -3.16 -7.29 -3.85
N MET A 211 -3.59 -6.47 -4.80
CA MET A 211 -4.31 -5.24 -4.53
C MET A 211 -5.59 -5.19 -5.36
N SER A 212 -6.68 -4.79 -4.72
CA SER A 212 -7.98 -4.58 -5.34
C SER A 212 -8.48 -3.20 -4.92
N ALA A 213 -9.02 -2.41 -5.84
CA ALA A 213 -9.62 -1.13 -5.53
C ALA A 213 -11.00 -0.99 -6.18
N SER A 214 -11.87 -0.13 -5.64
CA SER A 214 -13.22 0.08 -6.18
C SER A 214 -13.24 0.58 -7.64
N TRP A 215 -12.13 1.14 -8.13
CA TRP A 215 -11.95 1.58 -9.51
C TRP A 215 -11.20 0.60 -10.42
N THR A 216 -10.73 -0.54 -9.89
CA THR A 216 -10.07 -1.58 -10.69
C THR A 216 -11.05 -2.70 -11.01
N GLN A 217 -11.02 -3.23 -12.24
CA GLN A 217 -11.89 -4.35 -12.64
C GLN A 217 -11.46 -5.69 -12.05
N GLU A 218 -10.16 -5.87 -11.80
CA GLU A 218 -9.58 -7.12 -11.34
C GLU A 218 -8.50 -6.86 -10.29
N ASP A 219 -8.20 -7.89 -9.49
CA ASP A 219 -7.08 -7.88 -8.56
C ASP A 219 -5.76 -7.79 -9.33
N GLN A 220 -4.87 -6.91 -8.89
CA GLN A 220 -3.56 -6.71 -9.49
C GLN A 220 -2.46 -7.22 -8.57
N PHE A 221 -1.49 -7.90 -9.15
CA PHE A 221 -0.20 -8.11 -8.48
C PHE A 221 0.63 -6.83 -8.60
N ARG A 222 1.16 -6.40 -7.46
CA ARG A 222 2.09 -5.28 -7.37
C ARG A 222 3.30 -5.68 -6.55
N THR A 223 4.47 -5.17 -6.93
CA THR A 223 5.70 -5.31 -6.16
C THR A 223 6.13 -3.93 -5.69
N PHE A 224 6.25 -3.77 -4.39
CA PHE A 224 6.75 -2.54 -3.75
C PHE A 224 8.07 -2.85 -3.08
N CYS A 225 9.04 -1.94 -3.16
CA CYS A 225 10.33 -2.08 -2.51
C CYS A 225 10.57 -0.90 -1.58
N LYS A 226 11.12 -1.18 -0.40
CA LYS A 226 11.44 -0.15 0.59
C LYS A 226 12.36 0.89 -0.01
N ASP A 227 12.10 2.17 0.28
CA ASP A 227 12.80 3.34 -0.27
C ASP A 227 12.70 3.52 -1.80
N TYR A 228 12.02 2.62 -2.52
CA TYR A 228 11.80 2.69 -3.97
C TYR A 228 10.37 2.94 -4.35
N GLY A 229 9.41 2.61 -3.49
CA GLY A 229 8.00 2.67 -3.84
C GLY A 229 7.60 1.48 -4.71
N LEU A 230 6.70 1.73 -5.67
CA LEU A 230 6.25 0.73 -6.63
C LEU A 230 7.40 0.39 -7.61
N VAL A 231 7.60 -0.90 -7.92
CA VAL A 231 8.59 -1.35 -8.93
C VAL A 231 8.00 -2.27 -9.99
N GLN A 232 6.79 -2.80 -9.76
CA GLN A 232 6.05 -3.59 -10.73
C GLN A 232 4.55 -3.51 -10.46
N PHE A 233 3.73 -3.40 -11.51
CA PHE A 233 2.28 -3.57 -11.42
C PHE A 233 1.73 -4.13 -12.73
N GLY A 234 0.90 -5.18 -12.65
CA GLY A 234 0.44 -5.89 -13.84
C GLY A 234 1.61 -6.28 -14.75
N ASN A 235 1.57 -5.81 -15.99
CA ASN A 235 2.57 -6.11 -17.03
C ASN A 235 3.76 -5.13 -16.99
N TYR A 236 3.65 -4.05 -16.20
CA TYR A 236 4.61 -2.96 -16.18
C TYR A 236 5.72 -3.23 -15.17
N THR A 237 6.95 -3.01 -15.59
CA THR A 237 8.15 -3.16 -14.75
C THR A 237 8.98 -1.89 -14.77
N ALA A 238 9.50 -1.51 -13.60
CA ALA A 238 10.39 -0.35 -13.49
C ALA A 238 11.67 -0.58 -14.31
N GLN A 239 12.00 0.40 -15.15
CA GLN A 239 13.19 0.39 -16.00
C GLN A 239 14.28 1.33 -15.48
N ALA A 240 13.87 2.41 -14.82
CA ALA A 240 14.76 3.41 -14.26
C ALA A 240 14.13 4.06 -13.02
N ALA A 241 14.99 4.51 -12.11
CA ALA A 241 14.64 5.32 -10.96
C ALA A 241 15.71 6.42 -10.82
N GLU A 242 15.30 7.68 -11.01
CA GLU A 242 16.16 8.87 -10.94
C GLU A 242 15.80 9.74 -9.74
#